data_AF-A0A7C0UK03-F1
#
_entry.id   AF-A0A7C0UK03-F1
#
_cell.length_a   1.000
_cell.length_b   1.000
_cell.length_c   1.000
_cell.angle_alpha   90.00
_cell.angle_beta   90.00
_cell.angle_gamma   90.00
#
_symmetry.space_group_name_H-M   'P 1'
#
loop_
_entity.id
_entity.type
_entity.pdbx_description
1 polymer ?
#
loop_
_entity_poly.entity_id
_entity_poly.type
_entity_poly.pdbx_seq_one_letter_code
_entity_poly.pdbx_strand_id
1 'polypeptide(L)'
;MYDDIFNLQKRRNPKRPFSVRTKSGLCVLCRGTKMLCGKSSCPVVLRYHQNMKVAPLIDTLNLEGSSPPSVFVGRIGYPKVSIGPLIPPVHGDTSILDTPESWVGKSMNEIVAMRSQLVRGKYSVRVDQVENGGRLVDIVREIAMAKNPAEVDATLFKKPRGGLVLSDAV
;
A
#
# COMPACT_ATOMS: atom_id res chain seq x y z
N MET A 1 -32.19 -5.83 6.10
CA MET A 1 -31.21 -6.74 5.44
C MET A 1 -29.93 -6.02 5.00
N TYR A 2 -29.95 -4.70 4.77
CA TYR A 2 -28.73 -3.88 4.58
C TYR A 2 -28.09 -3.40 5.91
N ASP A 3 -28.82 -3.45 7.02
CA ASP A 3 -28.39 -2.86 8.30
C ASP A 3 -27.40 -3.73 9.10
N ASP A 4 -27.34 -5.04 8.86
CA ASP A 4 -26.46 -5.96 9.61
C ASP A 4 -24.98 -5.90 9.19
N ILE A 5 -24.68 -5.32 8.02
CA ILE A 5 -23.31 -5.05 7.57
C ILE A 5 -22.70 -3.88 8.37
N PHE A 6 -23.53 -2.97 8.88
CA PHE A 6 -23.11 -1.73 9.52
C PHE A 6 -22.39 -1.96 10.86
N ASN A 7 -22.69 -3.06 11.56
CA ASN A 7 -22.18 -3.32 12.91
C ASN A 7 -20.84 -4.08 12.96
N LEU A 8 -20.41 -4.74 11.87
CA LEU A 8 -19.14 -5.48 11.86
C LEU A 8 -17.90 -4.60 11.65
N GLN A 9 -18.07 -3.34 11.21
CA GLN A 9 -16.96 -2.42 10.90
C GLN A 9 -16.61 -1.45 12.05
N LYS A 10 -17.33 -1.50 13.19
CA LYS A 10 -17.07 -0.69 14.39
C LYS A 10 -15.94 -1.21 15.29
N ARG A 11 -15.18 -2.22 14.87
CA ARG A 11 -13.95 -2.63 15.58
C ARG A 11 -12.90 -1.53 15.42
N ARG A 12 -12.79 -0.68 16.45
CA ARG A 12 -11.72 0.31 16.65
C ARG A 12 -10.39 -0.30 16.24
N ASN A 13 -9.80 0.19 15.15
CA ASN A 13 -8.45 -0.19 14.76
C ASN A 13 -7.52 0.38 15.84
N PRO A 14 -6.86 -0.44 16.68
CA PRO A 14 -5.94 0.08 17.67
C PRO A 14 -4.86 0.87 16.94
N LYS A 15 -4.57 2.09 17.40
CA LYS A 15 -3.43 2.89 16.93
C LYS A 15 -2.20 1.99 17.07
N ARG A 16 -1.75 1.38 15.97
CA ARG A 16 -0.62 0.44 16.02
C ARG A 16 0.59 1.22 16.51
N PRO A 17 1.19 0.84 17.66
CA PRO A 17 2.38 1.51 18.13
C PRO A 17 3.46 1.36 17.07
N PHE A 18 4.10 2.49 16.79
CA PHE A 18 5.21 2.64 15.86
C PHE A 18 6.42 1.87 16.43
N SER A 19 6.49 0.56 16.18
CA SER A 19 7.63 -0.26 16.63
C SER A 19 8.74 -0.17 15.59
N VAL A 20 9.61 0.83 15.73
CA VAL A 20 10.94 0.79 15.14
C VAL A 20 11.80 -0.03 16.07
N ARG A 21 12.03 -1.30 15.73
CA ARG A 21 12.88 -2.19 16.52
C ARG A 21 14.34 -2.00 16.08
N THR A 22 14.93 -0.85 16.41
CA THR A 22 16.38 -0.63 16.24
C THR A 22 17.12 -1.35 17.35
N LYS A 23 17.91 -2.38 17.00
CA LYS A 23 18.75 -3.15 17.95
C LYS A 23 19.82 -2.30 18.66
N SER A 24 19.96 -1.03 18.34
CA SER A 24 20.86 -0.09 19.00
C SER A 24 20.25 1.31 18.99
N GLY A 25 20.42 2.09 20.06
CA GLY A 25 20.04 3.52 20.12
C GLY A 25 20.76 4.42 19.11
N LEU A 26 21.45 3.82 18.14
CA LEU A 26 22.24 4.43 17.10
C LEU A 26 21.41 5.36 16.20
N CYS A 27 20.14 5.05 15.92
CA CYS A 27 19.26 5.97 15.19
C CYS A 27 18.99 7.27 15.97
N VAL A 28 18.90 7.20 17.30
CA VAL A 28 18.70 8.39 18.16
C VAL A 28 19.95 9.27 18.15
N LEU A 29 21.14 8.66 18.13
CA LEU A 29 22.42 9.37 18.00
C LEU A 29 22.65 9.93 16.60
N CYS A 30 22.25 9.18 15.58
CA CYS A 30 22.38 9.52 14.17
C CYS A 30 21.44 10.66 13.75
N ARG A 31 20.24 10.72 14.33
CA ARG A 31 19.17 11.68 14.02
C ARG A 31 18.84 11.78 12.52
N GLY A 32 19.14 10.72 11.77
CA GLY A 32 18.90 10.62 10.34
C GLY A 32 19.89 11.39 9.45
N THR A 33 20.93 12.01 10.00
CA THR A 33 21.90 12.83 9.22
C THR A 33 23.30 12.23 9.17
N LYS A 34 23.74 11.55 10.24
CA LYS A 34 25.12 11.05 10.38
C LYS A 34 25.38 9.70 9.69
N MET A 35 24.33 9.04 9.19
CA MET A 35 24.39 7.74 8.51
C MET A 35 25.21 6.67 9.24
N LEU A 36 25.17 6.66 10.57
CA LEU A 36 25.93 5.72 11.42
C LEU A 36 25.58 4.24 11.16
N CYS A 37 24.45 3.96 10.50
CA CYS A 37 24.02 2.62 10.11
C CYS A 37 24.62 2.15 8.78
N GLY A 38 25.44 2.96 8.11
CA GLY A 38 26.11 2.62 6.85
C GLY A 38 25.20 2.57 5.62
N LYS A 39 23.92 2.92 5.75
CA LYS A 39 22.97 2.97 4.62
C LYS A 39 23.24 4.20 3.75
N SER A 40 22.81 4.17 2.49
CA SER A 40 22.88 5.33 1.57
C SER A 40 21.86 6.42 1.89
N SER A 41 20.75 6.08 2.55
CA SER A 41 19.73 7.03 3.00
C SER A 41 19.08 6.56 4.30
N CYS A 42 18.66 7.49 5.16
CA CYS A 42 17.98 7.14 6.41
C CYS A 42 16.54 6.70 6.12
N PRO A 43 16.14 5.45 6.45
CA PRO A 43 14.80 4.94 6.14
C PRO A 43 13.68 5.74 6.83
N VAL A 44 13.93 6.24 8.03
CA VAL A 44 12.95 7.03 8.80
C VAL A 44 12.67 8.37 8.11
N VAL A 45 13.73 9.09 7.73
CA VAL A 45 13.65 10.38 7.05
C VAL A 45 13.05 10.21 5.65
N LEU A 46 13.50 9.20 4.91
CA LEU A 46 12.97 8.88 3.58
C LEU A 46 11.46 8.62 3.63
N ARG A 47 11.01 7.77 4.56
CA ARG A 47 9.58 7.48 4.76
C ARG A 47 8.79 8.76 5.05
N TYR A 48 9.30 9.64 5.91
CA TYR A 48 8.62 10.88 6.27
C TYR A 48 8.44 11.79 5.06
N HIS A 49 9.51 12.05 4.31
CA HIS A 49 9.44 12.91 3.12
C HIS A 49 8.50 12.35 2.05
N GLN A 50 8.55 11.05 1.77
CA GLN A 50 7.66 10.43 0.77
C GLN A 50 6.20 10.47 1.24
N ASN A 51 5.95 10.24 2.53
CA ASN A 51 4.61 10.38 3.08
C ASN A 51 4.07 11.80 2.98
N MET A 52 4.90 12.84 3.17
CA MET A 52 4.48 14.23 2.97
C MET A 52 4.16 14.56 1.52
N LYS A 53 4.87 13.97 0.56
CA LYS A 53 4.59 14.14 -0.87
C LYS A 53 3.28 13.47 -1.29
N VAL A 54 3.04 12.25 -0.81
CA VAL A 54 1.86 11.46 -1.22
C VAL A 54 0.60 11.86 -0.46
N ALA A 55 0.69 12.20 0.83
CA ALA A 55 -0.48 12.51 1.65
C ALA A 55 -1.49 13.49 1.01
N PRO A 56 -1.08 14.64 0.43
CA PRO A 56 -2.04 15.56 -0.20
C PRO A 56 -2.67 14.99 -1.48
N LEU A 57 -1.95 14.12 -2.22
CA LEU A 57 -2.45 13.52 -3.47
C LEU A 57 -3.55 12.48 -3.22
N ILE A 58 -3.61 11.93 -2.01
CA ILE A 58 -4.53 10.86 -1.64
C ILE A 58 -5.51 11.28 -0.53
N ASP A 59 -5.62 12.59 -0.22
CA ASP A 59 -6.51 13.10 0.84
C ASP A 59 -7.99 13.19 0.39
N THR A 60 -8.44 12.20 -0.37
CA THR A 60 -9.77 12.14 -0.97
C THR A 60 -10.45 10.81 -0.65
N LEU A 61 -11.77 10.76 -0.85
CA LEU A 61 -12.53 9.52 -0.79
C LEU A 61 -12.66 8.86 -2.15
N ASN A 62 -12.67 9.66 -3.23
CA ASN A 62 -12.65 9.18 -4.59
C ASN A 62 -11.20 9.16 -5.08
N LEU A 63 -10.81 8.06 -5.68
CA LEU A 63 -9.47 7.87 -6.20
C LEU A 63 -9.57 7.27 -7.59
N GLU A 64 -8.90 7.94 -8.52
CA GLU A 64 -8.85 7.58 -9.92
C GLU A 64 -7.39 7.44 -10.34
N GLY A 65 -7.12 6.48 -11.23
CA GLY A 65 -5.82 6.29 -11.83
C GLY A 65 -5.64 4.95 -12.51
N SER A 66 -4.50 4.76 -13.16
CA SER A 66 -4.18 3.51 -13.84
C SER A 66 -3.56 2.52 -12.83
N SER A 67 -4.35 1.56 -12.36
CA SER A 67 -3.83 0.47 -11.53
C SER A 67 -2.93 -0.43 -12.37
N PRO A 68 -1.68 -0.71 -11.95
CA PRO A 68 -0.90 -1.78 -12.56
C PRO A 68 -1.67 -3.12 -12.46
N PRO A 69 -1.31 -4.13 -13.29
CA PRO A 69 -1.91 -5.47 -13.26
C PRO A 69 -1.82 -6.20 -11.92
N SER A 70 -1.09 -5.64 -10.96
CA SER A 70 -0.90 -6.21 -9.65
C SER A 70 -2.04 -5.90 -8.70
N VAL A 71 -2.43 -6.92 -7.93
CA VAL A 71 -3.43 -6.79 -6.87
C VAL A 71 -2.82 -7.08 -5.50
N PHE A 72 -3.36 -6.44 -4.47
CA PHE A 72 -2.94 -6.69 -3.11
C PHE A 72 -3.69 -7.89 -2.52
N VAL A 73 -2.96 -8.81 -1.90
CA VAL A 73 -3.52 -9.90 -1.07
C VAL A 73 -2.87 -9.87 0.32
N GLY A 74 -3.70 -9.71 1.35
CA GLY A 74 -3.26 -9.57 2.74
C GLY A 74 -3.03 -10.91 3.44
N ARG A 75 -1.95 -11.00 4.24
CA ARG A 75 -1.63 -12.17 5.08
C ARG A 75 -2.50 -12.27 6.35
N ILE A 76 -3.01 -11.16 6.85
CA ILE A 76 -3.68 -11.11 8.16
C ILE A 76 -5.14 -11.54 8.02
N GLY A 77 -5.58 -12.48 8.87
CA GLY A 77 -6.99 -12.87 8.98
C GLY A 77 -7.37 -14.19 8.30
N TYR A 78 -6.40 -14.95 7.77
CA TYR A 78 -6.65 -16.23 7.12
C TYR A 78 -7.58 -17.15 7.94
N PRO A 79 -8.61 -17.78 7.33
CA PRO A 79 -8.90 -17.86 5.88
C PRO A 79 -9.64 -16.64 5.30
N LYS A 80 -9.95 -15.61 6.10
CA LYS A 80 -10.61 -14.38 5.64
C LYS A 80 -9.59 -13.25 5.40
N VAL A 81 -9.15 -13.10 4.16
CA VAL A 81 -8.08 -12.19 3.76
C VAL A 81 -8.62 -10.87 3.19
N SER A 82 -7.79 -9.83 3.18
CA SER A 82 -8.10 -8.58 2.48
C SER A 82 -7.50 -8.58 1.08
N ILE A 83 -8.29 -8.26 0.07
CA ILE A 83 -7.89 -8.12 -1.32
C ILE A 83 -8.23 -6.72 -1.84
N GLY A 84 -7.59 -6.29 -2.93
CA GLY A 84 -8.00 -5.09 -3.64
C GLY A 84 -6.97 -4.60 -4.65
N PRO A 85 -7.36 -3.67 -5.54
CA PRO A 85 -6.45 -3.07 -6.51
C PRO A 85 -5.41 -2.16 -5.82
N LEU A 86 -4.34 -1.87 -6.56
CA LEU A 86 -3.31 -0.91 -6.18
C LEU A 86 -3.46 0.34 -7.05
N ILE A 87 -4.17 1.34 -6.57
CA ILE A 87 -4.54 2.52 -7.37
C ILE A 87 -3.57 3.66 -7.06
N PRO A 88 -2.75 4.10 -8.03
CA PRO A 88 -1.97 5.33 -7.88
C PRO A 88 -2.80 6.56 -8.30
N PRO A 89 -2.53 7.76 -7.77
CA PRO A 89 -3.18 9.01 -8.22
C PRO A 89 -2.54 9.55 -9.52
N VAL A 90 -2.27 8.67 -10.48
CA VAL A 90 -1.71 9.01 -11.79
C VAL A 90 -2.32 8.13 -12.88
N HIS A 91 -2.41 8.67 -14.09
CA HIS A 91 -2.86 7.94 -15.28
C HIS A 91 -1.69 7.65 -16.23
N GLY A 92 -1.81 6.61 -17.04
CA GLY A 92 -0.85 6.19 -18.05
C GLY A 92 -0.20 4.85 -17.74
N ASP A 93 1.02 4.65 -18.24
CA ASP A 93 1.76 3.40 -18.02
C ASP A 93 2.34 3.33 -16.61
N THR A 94 1.62 2.66 -15.72
CA THR A 94 2.03 2.42 -14.33
C THR A 94 2.65 1.04 -14.12
N SER A 95 2.98 0.30 -15.19
CA SER A 95 3.57 -1.05 -15.11
C SER A 95 4.85 -1.06 -14.28
N ILE A 96 5.65 0.01 -14.39
CA ILE A 96 6.87 0.21 -13.61
C ILE A 96 6.64 0.24 -12.10
N LEU A 97 5.44 0.56 -11.62
CA LEU A 97 5.14 0.64 -10.19
C LEU A 97 5.00 -0.73 -9.52
N ASP A 98 4.84 -1.80 -10.30
CA ASP A 98 4.75 -3.17 -9.79
C ASP A 98 5.48 -4.22 -10.65
N THR A 99 6.58 -3.82 -11.31
CA THR A 99 7.49 -4.75 -12.00
C THR A 99 8.87 -4.73 -11.33
N PRO A 100 9.06 -5.46 -10.21
CA PRO A 100 10.32 -5.44 -9.43
C PRO A 100 11.57 -5.77 -10.24
N GLU A 101 11.44 -6.59 -11.28
CA GLU A 101 12.51 -7.00 -12.20
C GLU A 101 13.13 -5.78 -12.90
N SER A 102 12.32 -4.77 -13.18
CA SER A 102 12.73 -3.52 -13.83
C SER A 102 13.31 -2.48 -12.85
N TRP A 103 13.36 -2.78 -11.55
CA TRP A 103 13.87 -1.85 -10.54
C TRP A 103 15.37 -1.98 -10.31
N VAL A 104 16.02 -2.98 -10.89
CA VAL A 104 17.47 -3.12 -10.83
C VAL A 104 18.13 -1.87 -11.40
N GLY A 105 19.04 -1.27 -10.64
CA GLY A 105 19.71 -0.01 -11.00
C GLY A 105 18.97 1.26 -10.57
N LYS A 106 17.72 1.18 -10.10
CA LYS A 106 17.02 2.32 -9.48
C LYS A 106 17.50 2.55 -8.05
N SER A 107 17.53 3.80 -7.64
CA SER A 107 17.83 4.19 -6.27
C SER A 107 16.71 3.80 -5.31
N MET A 108 17.05 3.61 -4.04
CA MET A 108 16.06 3.37 -2.98
C MET A 108 15.01 4.48 -2.92
N ASN A 109 15.40 5.72 -3.18
CA ASN A 109 14.49 6.87 -3.17
C ASN A 109 13.42 6.74 -4.26
N GLU A 110 13.80 6.31 -5.46
CA GLU A 110 12.86 6.08 -6.57
C GLU A 110 11.91 4.94 -6.26
N ILE A 111 12.42 3.81 -5.77
CA ILE A 111 11.59 2.65 -5.43
C ILE A 111 10.57 3.01 -4.34
N VAL A 112 11.01 3.71 -3.29
CA VAL A 112 10.09 4.16 -2.24
C VAL A 112 9.08 5.17 -2.79
N ALA A 113 9.50 6.11 -3.65
CA ALA A 113 8.59 7.06 -4.28
C ALA A 113 7.52 6.35 -5.12
N MET A 114 7.90 5.41 -5.99
CA MET A 114 6.99 4.61 -6.80
C MET A 114 6.00 3.83 -5.93
N ARG A 115 6.50 3.05 -4.97
CA ARG A 115 5.66 2.21 -4.11
C ARG A 115 4.77 3.01 -3.16
N SER A 116 5.18 4.22 -2.79
CA SER A 116 4.43 5.08 -1.86
C SER A 116 3.15 5.65 -2.45
N GLN A 117 3.08 5.79 -3.77
CA GLN A 117 1.92 6.33 -4.48
C GLN A 117 0.77 5.31 -4.59
N LEU A 118 1.06 4.01 -4.46
CA LEU A 118 0.07 2.96 -4.61
C LEU A 118 -0.87 2.90 -3.38
N VAL A 119 -2.10 3.35 -3.57
CA VAL A 119 -3.17 3.23 -2.57
C VAL A 119 -3.78 1.83 -2.66
N ARG A 120 -3.87 1.16 -1.51
CA ARG A 120 -4.40 -0.22 -1.44
C ARG A 120 -5.89 -0.20 -1.16
N GLY A 121 -6.68 -0.67 -2.12
CA GLY A 121 -8.06 -1.09 -1.86
C GLY A 121 -8.08 -2.24 -0.85
N LYS A 122 -9.10 -2.27 0.02
CA LYS A 122 -9.27 -3.35 1.02
C LYS A 122 -10.71 -3.81 1.08
N TYR A 123 -10.94 -4.97 0.50
CA TYR A 123 -12.17 -5.74 0.60
C TYR A 123 -11.88 -7.10 1.25
N SER A 124 -12.72 -7.56 2.17
CA SER A 124 -12.44 -8.79 2.91
C SER A 124 -13.24 -9.96 2.36
N VAL A 125 -12.55 -10.98 1.86
CA VAL A 125 -13.16 -12.19 1.32
C VAL A 125 -12.56 -13.43 1.98
N ARG A 126 -13.34 -14.50 2.04
CA ARG A 126 -12.82 -15.82 2.43
C ARG A 126 -12.22 -16.53 1.22
N VAL A 127 -11.09 -17.19 1.43
CA VAL A 127 -10.34 -17.87 0.35
C VAL A 127 -11.10 -19.04 -0.30
N ASP A 128 -12.13 -19.57 0.33
CA ASP A 128 -12.95 -20.67 -0.19
C ASP A 128 -14.27 -20.20 -0.83
N GLN A 129 -14.54 -18.90 -0.82
CA GLN A 129 -15.75 -18.30 -1.41
C GLN A 129 -15.42 -17.35 -2.55
N VAL A 130 -14.38 -17.65 -3.33
CA VAL A 130 -13.92 -16.76 -4.42
C VAL A 130 -14.91 -16.75 -5.59
N GLU A 131 -15.49 -17.91 -5.94
CA GLU A 131 -16.48 -18.03 -7.02
C GLU A 131 -17.78 -17.26 -6.72
N ASN A 132 -18.18 -17.21 -5.44
CA ASN A 132 -19.34 -16.46 -4.98
C ASN A 132 -18.92 -15.15 -4.28
N GLY A 133 -17.72 -14.65 -4.58
CA GLY A 133 -17.08 -13.53 -3.90
C GLY A 133 -17.68 -12.16 -4.24
N GLY A 134 -18.59 -12.14 -5.23
CA GLY A 134 -19.29 -10.96 -5.70
C GLY A 134 -18.43 -10.07 -6.60
N ARG A 135 -19.06 -9.02 -7.12
CA ARG A 135 -18.51 -8.13 -8.15
C ARG A 135 -17.09 -7.61 -7.87
N LEU A 136 -16.77 -7.28 -6.63
CA LEU A 136 -15.44 -6.74 -6.29
C LEU A 136 -14.33 -7.79 -6.46
N VAL A 137 -14.63 -9.06 -6.21
CA VAL A 137 -13.67 -10.16 -6.43
C VAL A 137 -13.44 -10.36 -7.92
N ASP A 138 -14.50 -10.28 -8.73
CA ASP A 138 -14.40 -10.41 -10.18
C ASP A 138 -13.58 -9.26 -10.79
N ILE A 139 -13.83 -8.01 -10.39
CA ILE A 139 -13.04 -6.85 -10.83
C ILE A 139 -11.56 -7.02 -10.44
N VAL A 140 -11.28 -7.44 -9.21
CA VAL A 140 -9.88 -7.69 -8.78
C VAL A 140 -9.25 -8.81 -9.61
N ARG A 141 -10.00 -9.86 -9.94
CA ARG A 141 -9.54 -10.95 -10.81
C ARG A 141 -9.24 -10.43 -12.22
N GLU A 142 -10.10 -9.60 -12.79
CA GLU A 142 -9.91 -8.99 -14.11
C GLU A 142 -8.66 -8.11 -14.16
N ILE A 143 -8.46 -7.25 -13.16
CA ILE A 143 -7.24 -6.43 -13.04
C ILE A 143 -6.00 -7.32 -12.94
N ALA A 144 -6.06 -8.40 -12.16
CA ALA A 144 -4.95 -9.35 -12.01
C ALA A 144 -4.59 -10.08 -13.31
N MET A 145 -5.56 -10.27 -14.22
CA MET A 145 -5.38 -10.90 -15.53
C MET A 145 -5.05 -9.88 -16.63
N ALA A 146 -5.11 -8.57 -16.33
CA ALA A 146 -4.85 -7.55 -17.32
C ALA A 146 -3.38 -7.56 -17.76
N LYS A 147 -3.13 -7.42 -19.06
CA LYS A 147 -1.76 -7.29 -19.58
C LYS A 147 -1.19 -5.88 -19.36
N ASN A 148 -2.03 -4.86 -19.46
CA ASN A 148 -1.66 -3.46 -19.35
C ASN A 148 -2.33 -2.84 -18.11
N PRO A 149 -1.81 -1.72 -17.58
CA PRO A 149 -2.47 -0.97 -16.53
C PRO A 149 -3.93 -0.68 -16.85
N ALA A 150 -4.82 -0.98 -15.90
CA ALA A 150 -6.25 -0.78 -16.04
C ALA A 150 -6.65 0.57 -15.44
N GLU A 151 -7.49 1.32 -16.15
CA GLU A 151 -8.14 2.51 -15.59
C GLU A 151 -9.12 2.08 -14.48
N VAL A 152 -8.90 2.60 -13.27
CA VAL A 152 -9.71 2.27 -12.10
C VAL A 152 -10.19 3.55 -11.43
N ASP A 153 -11.48 3.59 -11.16
CA ASP A 153 -12.12 4.54 -10.25
C ASP A 153 -12.61 3.77 -9.02
N ALA A 154 -12.33 4.29 -7.83
CA ALA A 154 -12.74 3.72 -6.57
C ALA A 154 -13.20 4.78 -5.57
N THR A 155 -14.40 4.58 -5.03
CA THR A 155 -14.87 5.28 -3.84
C THR A 155 -14.51 4.50 -2.58
N LEU A 156 -13.72 5.12 -1.69
CA LEU A 156 -13.25 4.54 -0.45
C LEU A 156 -14.19 4.89 0.72
N PHE A 157 -14.41 3.93 1.61
CA PHE A 157 -15.17 4.18 2.87
C PHE A 157 -14.47 5.16 3.82
N LYS A 158 -13.14 5.24 3.75
CA LYS A 158 -12.31 6.09 4.60
C LYS A 158 -11.13 6.61 3.78
N LYS A 159 -10.74 7.85 4.07
CA LYS A 159 -9.54 8.45 3.50
C LYS A 159 -8.33 7.54 3.73
N PRO A 160 -7.55 7.23 2.68
CA PRO A 160 -6.38 6.39 2.82
C PRO A 160 -5.36 7.08 3.73
N ARG A 161 -4.67 6.29 4.54
CA ARG A 161 -3.62 6.79 5.43
C ARG A 161 -2.31 6.13 5.08
N GLY A 162 -1.29 6.96 4.90
CA GLY A 162 0.05 6.52 4.53
C GLY A 162 0.70 5.65 5.62
N GLY A 163 1.36 4.58 5.18
CA GLY A 163 2.01 3.61 6.05
C GLY A 163 3.02 2.76 5.28
N LEU A 164 4.15 3.35 4.94
CA LEU A 164 5.29 2.62 4.37
C LEU A 164 6.02 1.86 5.48
N VAL A 165 6.20 0.56 5.30
CA VAL A 165 7.07 -0.25 6.18
C VAL A 165 8.36 -0.47 5.41
N LEU A 166 9.44 0.17 5.86
CA LEU A 166 10.78 -0.08 5.35
C LEU A 166 11.49 -0.97 6.35
N SER A 167 12.13 -2.03 5.87
CA SER A 167 12.95 -2.91 6.70
C SER A 167 14.32 -2.29 6.93
N ASP A 168 14.74 -2.24 8.19
CA ASP A 168 16.06 -1.73 8.57
C ASP A 168 17.16 -2.82 8.53
N ALA A 169 16.81 -4.06 8.17
CA ALA A 169 17.79 -5.13 8.00
C ALA A 169 18.87 -4.74 6.98
N VAL A 170 20.11 -5.12 7.27
CA VAL A 170 21.28 -5.04 6.40
C VAL A 170 21.73 -6.47 6.18
#